data_AF-Q0FYL8-F1
#
_entry.id   AF-Q0FYL8-F1
#
_cell.length_a   1.000
_cell.length_b   1.000
_cell.length_c   1.000
_cell.angle_alpha   90.00
_cell.angle_beta   90.00
_cell.angle_gamma   90.00
#
_symmetry.space_group_name_H-M   'P 1'
#
loop_
_entity.id
_entity.type
_entity.pdbx_description
1 polymer ?
#
loop_
_entity_poly.entity_id
_entity_poly.type
_entity_poly.pdbx_seq_one_letter_code
_entity_poly.pdbx_strand_id
1 'polypeptide(L)' 'MIEEQKDVTLDEMVKRLVDEVGVRIRCSTMSVWLYRRGWAFKKDRTRAGARASRPPGSTPSLA' A
#
# COMPACT_ATOMS: atom_id res chain seq x y z
N MET A 1 10.34 -7.23 14.84
CA MET A 1 9.01 -7.88 14.66
C MET A 1 7.99 -6.80 14.31
N ILE A 2 7.35 -6.82 13.13
CA ILE A 2 6.41 -5.84 12.51
C ILE A 2 6.53 -4.37 13.00
N GLU A 3 6.23 -4.09 14.27
CA GLU A 3 6.36 -2.81 14.99
C GLU A 3 7.71 -2.08 14.90
N GLU A 4 8.83 -2.81 14.73
CA GLU A 4 10.14 -2.18 14.52
C GLU A 4 10.36 -1.67 13.09
N GLN A 5 9.59 -2.17 12.11
CA GLN A 5 9.84 -1.94 10.70
C GLN A 5 8.72 -1.09 10.08
N LYS A 6 8.71 0.20 10.44
CA LYS A 6 7.71 1.18 9.98
C LYS A 6 7.79 1.53 8.49
N ASP A 7 8.92 1.26 7.84
CA ASP A 7 9.20 1.60 6.43
C ASP A 7 8.97 0.47 5.44
N VAL A 8 8.29 -0.60 5.85
CA VAL A 8 8.04 -1.77 4.99
C VAL A 8 6.65 -1.68 4.36
N THR A 9 6.55 -2.09 3.09
CA THR A 9 5.26 -2.12 2.39
C THR A 9 4.39 -3.26 2.94
N LEU A 10 3.06 -3.13 2.78
CA LEU A 10 2.12 -4.17 3.25
C LEU A 10 2.39 -5.55 2.64
N ASP A 11 2.84 -5.60 1.38
CA ASP A 11 3.18 -6.83 0.65
C ASP A 11 4.40 -7.53 1.27
N GLU A 12 5.46 -6.76 1.55
CA GLU A 12 6.66 -7.24 2.24
C GLU A 12 6.38 -7.66 3.69
N MET A 13 5.49 -6.97 4.39
CA MET A 13 5.06 -7.39 5.73
C MET A 13 4.36 -8.75 5.71
N VAL A 14 3.47 -8.98 4.75
CA VAL A 14 2.80 -10.28 4.60
C VAL A 14 3.80 -11.38 4.21
N LYS A 15 4.73 -11.07 3.32
CA LYS A 15 5.77 -12.02 2.87
C LYS A 15 6.68 -12.45 4.02
N ARG A 16 7.16 -11.49 4.81
CA ARG A 16 7.92 -11.77 6.04
C ARG A 16 7.12 -12.53 7.08
N LEU A 17 5.82 -12.27 7.21
CA LEU A 17 4.99 -13.04 8.13
C LEU A 17 4.92 -14.53 7.75
N VAL A 18 4.88 -14.82 6.45
CA VAL A 18 4.88 -16.19 5.92
C VAL A 18 6.25 -16.82 6.10
N ASP A 19 7.33 -16.08 5.84
CA ASP A 19 8.70 -16.60 5.83
C ASP A 19 9.28 -16.74 7.25
N GLU A 20 9.13 -15.73 8.09
CA GLU A 20 9.70 -15.67 9.45
C GLU A 20 8.79 -16.34 10.50
N VAL A 21 7.46 -16.24 10.35
CA VAL A 21 6.48 -16.72 11.36
C VAL A 21 5.64 -17.91 10.86
N GLY A 22 5.69 -18.23 9.56
CA GLY A 22 4.87 -19.31 8.98
C GLY A 22 3.38 -18.97 8.88
N VAL A 23 2.98 -17.71 9.13
CA VAL A 23 1.58 -17.31 9.20
C VAL A 23 1.15 -16.69 7.89
N ARG A 24 0.18 -17.32 7.21
CA ARG A 24 -0.35 -16.85 5.93
C ARG A 24 -1.64 -16.05 6.13
N ILE A 25 -1.50 -14.75 6.36
CA ILE A 25 -2.61 -13.80 6.50
C ILE A 25 -2.85 -13.04 5.21
N ARG A 26 -4.12 -12.80 4.86
CA ARG A 26 -4.48 -11.97 3.71
C ARG A 26 -4.15 -10.50 3.96
N CYS A 27 -3.68 -9.82 2.92
CA CYS A 27 -3.38 -8.37 2.92
C CYS A 27 -4.50 -7.52 3.53
N SER A 28 -5.77 -7.86 3.27
CA SER A 28 -6.94 -7.16 3.80
C SER A 28 -7.05 -7.29 5.32
N THR A 29 -6.85 -8.50 5.86
CA THR A 29 -6.88 -8.76 7.30
C THR A 29 -5.71 -8.07 8.00
N MET A 30 -4.53 -8.10 7.38
CA MET A 30 -3.35 -7.38 7.87
C MET A 30 -3.59 -5.87 7.91
N SER A 31 -4.17 -5.30 6.86
CA SER A 31 -4.52 -3.87 6.78
C SER A 31 -5.46 -3.45 7.92
N VAL A 32 -6.51 -4.24 8.19
CA VAL A 32 -7.46 -3.97 9.28
C VAL A 32 -6.76 -4.06 10.65
N TRP A 33 -5.91 -5.06 10.85
CA TRP A 33 -5.17 -5.24 12.10
C TRP A 33 -4.21 -4.06 12.37
N LEU A 34 -3.50 -3.60 11.33
CA LEU A 34 -2.62 -2.43 11.40
C LEU A 34 -3.40 -1.14 11.67
N TYR A 35 -4.55 -0.95 11.02
CA TYR A 35 -5.41 0.21 11.24
C TYR A 35 -5.91 0.30 12.68
N ARG A 36 -6.32 -0.83 13.28
CA ARG A 36 -6.75 -0.88 14.69
C ARG A 36 -5.61 -0.56 15.67
N ARG A 37 -4.35 -0.78 15.27
CA ARG A 37 -3.16 -0.40 16.05
C ARG A 37 -2.70 1.04 15.79
N GLY A 38 -3.40 1.81 14.96
CA GLY A 38 -2.99 3.18 14.59
C GLY A 38 -1.70 3.21 13.76
N TRP A 39 -1.41 2.13 13.04
CA TRP A 39 -0.15 1.96 12.35
C TRP A 39 -0.27 2.42 10.89
N ALA A 40 0.54 3.41 10.51
CA ALA A 40 0.61 3.92 9.15
C ALA A 40 1.70 3.18 8.36
N PHE A 41 1.34 2.57 7.22
CA PHE A 41 2.27 1.91 6.32
C PHE A 41 2.38 2.67 5.00
N LYS A 42 3.52 2.50 4.32
CA LYS A 42 3.74 3.07 2.99
C LYS A 42 2.87 2.31 1.98
N LYS A 43 1.78 2.93 1.54
CA LYS A 43 0.95 2.39 0.45
C LYS A 43 1.77 2.40 -0.83
N ASP A 44 1.95 1.23 -1.43
CA ASP A 44 2.61 1.12 -2.72
C ASP A 44 1.80 1.88 -3.77
N ARG A 45 2.34 3.03 -4.20
CA ARG A 45 1.71 3.91 -5.19
C ARG A 45 1.69 3.30 -6.58
N THR A 46 2.42 2.20 -6.82
CA THR A 46 2.52 1.53 -8.12
C THR A 46 1.24 0.75 -8.47
N ARG A 47 0.49 0.26 -7.47
CA ARG A 47 -0.79 -0.46 -7.66
C ARG A 47 -2.03 0.42 -7.50
N ALA A 48 -1.87 1.69 -7.10
CA ALA A 48 -2.98 2.65 -7.11
C ALA A 48 -3.21 3.08 -8.57
N GLY A 49 -4.19 2.45 -9.21
CA GLY A 49 -4.40 2.42 -10.65
C GLY A 49 -4.18 3.75 -11.39
N ALA A 50 -3.75 3.59 -12.65
CA ALA A 50 -3.62 4.61 -13.68
C ALA A 50 -4.84 5.54 -13.78
N ARG A 51 -4.91 6.55 -12.90
CA ARG A 51 -5.89 7.64 -13.00
C ARG A 51 -5.35 8.95 -12.44
N ALA A 52 -4.08 9.22 -12.65
CA ALA A 52 -3.48 10.51 -12.32
C ALA A 52 -2.39 10.92 -13.32
N SER A 53 -2.71 10.90 -14.61
CA SER A 53 -2.01 11.69 -15.63
C SER A 53 -3.00 12.09 -16.73
N ARG A 54 -4.00 12.94 -16.42
CA ARG A 54 -4.53 13.81 -17.47
C ARG A 54 -3.45 14.85 -17.74
N PRO A 55 -2.94 15.00 -18.98
CA PRO A 55 -2.03 16.10 -19.29
C PRO A 55 -2.80 17.43 -19.14
N PRO A 56 -2.24 18.46 -18.49
CA PRO A 56 -2.84 19.79 -18.49
C PRO A 56 -2.55 20.44 -19.84
N GLY A 57 -3.47 20.30 -20.81
CA GLY A 57 -3.22 20.86 -22.14
C GLY A 57 -4.33 20.74 -23.18
N SER A 58 -5.59 20.55 -22.80
CA SER A 58 -6.70 20.63 -23.75
C SER A 58 -7.54 21.87 -23.46
N THR A 59 -7.08 23.01 -23.94
CA THR A 59 -7.96 24.12 -24.32
C THR A 59 -8.54 23.80 -25.69
N PRO A 60 -9.88 23.62 -25.85
CA PRO A 60 -10.47 23.76 -27.16
C PRO A 60 -10.39 25.24 -27.54
N SER A 61 -9.47 25.57 -28.45
CA SER A 61 -9.44 26.89 -29.07
C SER A 61 -10.70 27.02 -29.92
N LEU A 62 -11.66 27.82 -29.44
CA LEU A 62 -12.77 28.32 -30.23
C LEU A 62 -12.34 29.68 -30.78
N ALA A 63 -11.84 29.69 -32.02
CA ALA A 63 -11.73 30.87 -32.87
C ALA A 63 -11.59 30.40 -34.33
#